data_AF-A0A9E1ZMY3-F1
#
_entry.id   AF-A0A9E1ZMY3-F1
#
_cell.length_a   1.000
_cell.length_b   1.000
_cell.length_c   1.000
_cell.angle_alpha   90.00
_cell.angle_beta   90.00
_cell.angle_gamma   90.00
#
_symmetry.space_group_name_H-M   'P 1'
#
loop_
_entity.id
_entity.type
_entity.pdbx_description
1 polymer ?
#
loop_
_entity_poly.entity_id
_entity_poly.type
_entity_poly.pdbx_seq_one_letter_code
_entity_poly.pdbx_strand_id
1 'polypeptide(L)'
;MFSFLEKKSKTLLLLLALLFIIACSLGETTTAPPAFDATKAALELEATAMVLQLTQSAMSNQPAAAPTLPPVAPTVAPQQPQPTVAPVNTVSTMPDFDTWMKSASILVFEDIAADFNVYRYVPIAISGMGLNYVDEADYLGRFKNQLLSNGPGGQGWDLIIAAKEIRSDLQGEFYVYLNDALGRGSSVILEEWDMDRLGNGKLSLLTGRCGIDFSRNWTDTDINDTVIYAVNGTHRAHHEPNEGLSLSNVTGYWLGWDLGDRMRLAPGSSATPLWGLYGTSTSNDIVAASCVDDRFIIQTYATHSYAQSRVVPVWQNYIYSTLRARYDYLAAQQ
;
A
#
# COMPACT_ATOMS: atom_id res chain seq x y z
N MET A 1 -11.58 -73.55 -19.70
CA MET A 1 -11.71 -72.54 -18.63
C MET A 1 -10.42 -72.32 -17.80
N PHE A 2 -9.26 -72.88 -18.19
CA PHE A 2 -8.00 -72.73 -17.44
C PHE A 2 -6.97 -71.75 -18.04
N SER A 3 -7.17 -71.26 -19.27
CA SER A 3 -6.18 -70.38 -19.93
C SER A 3 -6.34 -68.87 -19.65
N PHE A 4 -7.43 -68.45 -18.99
CA PHE A 4 -7.74 -67.02 -18.78
C PHE A 4 -7.24 -66.48 -17.42
N LEU A 5 -6.98 -67.35 -16.44
CA LEU A 5 -6.45 -66.94 -15.13
C LEU A 5 -4.94 -66.70 -15.13
N GLU A 6 -4.18 -67.39 -15.99
CA GLU A 6 -2.71 -67.29 -15.99
C GLU A 6 -2.21 -65.96 -16.59
N LYS A 7 -2.97 -65.36 -17.50
CA LYS A 7 -2.63 -64.08 -18.13
C LYS A 7 -2.80 -62.90 -17.18
N LYS A 8 -3.84 -62.90 -16.33
CA LYS A 8 -4.09 -61.83 -15.34
C LYS A 8 -3.03 -61.78 -14.23
N SER A 9 -2.48 -62.93 -13.83
CA SER A 9 -1.42 -63.01 -12.83
C SER A 9 -0.10 -62.40 -13.33
N LYS A 10 0.26 -62.63 -14.60
CA LYS A 10 1.48 -62.08 -15.21
C LYS A 10 1.40 -60.56 -15.41
N THR A 11 0.24 -60.02 -15.79
CA THR A 11 0.06 -58.56 -15.93
C THR A 11 0.06 -57.84 -14.58
N LEU A 12 -0.50 -58.47 -13.53
CA LEU A 12 -0.49 -57.91 -12.18
C LEU A 12 0.93 -57.91 -11.57
N LEU A 13 1.71 -58.97 -11.79
CA LEU A 13 3.11 -59.02 -11.36
C LEU A 13 3.98 -57.98 -12.09
N LEU A 14 3.73 -57.75 -13.39
CA LEU A 14 4.46 -56.76 -14.17
C LEU A 14 4.18 -55.32 -13.70
N LEU A 15 2.92 -55.01 -13.37
CA LEU A 15 2.50 -53.71 -12.81
C LEU A 15 3.06 -53.48 -11.40
N LEU A 16 3.12 -54.52 -10.56
CA LEU A 16 3.68 -54.42 -9.21
C LEU A 16 5.22 -54.23 -9.25
N ALA A 17 5.91 -54.88 -10.19
CA ALA A 17 7.34 -54.69 -10.41
C ALA A 17 7.66 -53.29 -10.95
N LEU A 18 6.81 -52.73 -11.82
CA LEU A 18 6.98 -51.38 -12.36
C LEU A 18 6.80 -50.29 -11.28
N LEU A 19 5.86 -50.50 -10.33
CA LEU A 19 5.65 -49.60 -9.18
C LEU A 19 6.82 -49.64 -8.18
N PHE A 20 7.48 -50.79 -8.02
CA PHE A 20 8.64 -50.92 -7.13
C PHE A 20 9.90 -50.22 -7.68
N ILE A 21 10.07 -50.14 -9.00
CA ILE A 21 11.20 -49.46 -9.63
C ILE A 21 11.06 -47.93 -9.53
N ILE A 22 9.82 -47.40 -9.58
CA ILE A 22 9.54 -45.96 -9.41
C ILE A 22 9.77 -45.50 -7.95
N ALA A 23 9.53 -46.38 -6.98
CA ALA A 23 9.74 -46.06 -5.56
C ALA A 23 11.22 -45.96 -5.14
N CYS A 24 12.15 -46.51 -5.91
CA CYS A 24 13.59 -46.45 -5.62
C CYS A 24 14.33 -45.30 -6.32
N SER A 25 13.66 -44.46 -7.13
CA SER A 25 14.27 -43.29 -7.78
C SER A 25 13.98 -41.96 -7.06
N LEU A 26 13.27 -41.96 -5.92
CA LEU A 26 13.23 -40.80 -5.04
C LEU A 26 14.47 -40.83 -4.14
N GLY A 27 15.54 -40.26 -4.68
CA GLY A 27 16.81 -40.07 -3.98
C GLY A 27 16.66 -39.27 -2.70
N GLU A 28 17.51 -39.63 -1.75
CA GLU A 28 17.77 -38.92 -0.51
C GLU A 28 17.98 -37.42 -0.77
N THR A 29 17.04 -36.59 -0.32
CA THR A 29 17.33 -35.17 -0.06
C THR A 29 18.00 -35.09 1.30
N THR A 30 19.33 -35.14 1.32
CA THR A 30 20.11 -34.67 2.46
C THR A 30 19.77 -33.20 2.66
N THR A 31 18.95 -32.88 3.66
CA THR A 31 18.73 -31.51 4.13
C THR A 31 20.02 -31.01 4.76
N ALA A 32 20.88 -30.39 3.95
CA ALA A 32 21.89 -29.50 4.47
C ALA A 32 21.16 -28.33 5.17
N PRO A 33 21.58 -27.91 6.38
CA PRO A 33 21.03 -26.70 6.99
C PRO A 33 21.26 -25.51 6.04
N PRO A 34 20.33 -24.55 5.97
CA PRO A 34 20.47 -23.40 5.09
C PRO A 34 21.79 -22.69 5.40
N ALA A 35 22.58 -22.44 4.35
CA ALA A 35 23.84 -21.71 4.47
C ALA A 35 23.55 -20.33 5.05
N PHE A 36 24.33 -19.94 6.07
CA PHE A 36 24.27 -18.60 6.65
C PHE A 36 24.63 -17.57 5.57
N ASP A 37 23.63 -16.81 5.13
CA ASP A 37 23.81 -15.72 4.18
C ASP A 37 24.19 -14.46 4.97
N ALA A 38 25.50 -14.17 5.00
CA ALA A 38 26.05 -13.01 5.67
C ALA A 38 25.50 -11.68 5.10
N THR A 39 25.08 -11.65 3.84
CA THR A 39 24.49 -10.46 3.21
C THR A 39 23.06 -10.25 3.69
N LYS A 40 22.27 -11.32 3.81
CA LYS A 40 20.93 -11.24 4.42
C LYS A 40 21.00 -10.83 5.88
N ALA A 41 21.93 -11.39 6.66
CA ALA A 41 22.13 -11.01 8.06
C ALA A 41 22.59 -9.55 8.21
N ALA A 42 23.46 -9.06 7.31
CA ALA A 42 23.89 -7.66 7.31
C ALA A 42 22.73 -6.69 6.99
N LEU A 43 21.88 -7.04 6.01
CA LEU A 43 20.70 -6.24 5.66
C LEU A 43 19.66 -6.20 6.78
N GLU A 44 19.45 -7.32 7.48
CA GLU A 44 18.55 -7.38 8.65
C GLU A 44 19.10 -6.58 9.83
N LEU A 45 20.42 -6.59 10.05
CA LEU A 45 21.07 -5.78 11.09
C LEU A 45 20.98 -4.27 10.79
N GLU A 46 21.17 -3.87 9.53
CA GLU A 46 21.04 -2.47 9.10
C GLU A 46 19.60 -1.97 9.23
N ALA A 47 18.62 -2.78 8.84
CA ALA A 47 17.21 -2.47 9.04
C ALA A 47 16.85 -2.34 10.53
N THR A 48 17.37 -3.25 11.37
CA THR A 48 17.16 -3.20 12.83
C THR A 48 17.79 -1.95 13.44
N ALA A 49 18.98 -1.55 13.00
CA ALA A 49 19.65 -0.33 13.45
C ALA A 49 18.84 0.92 13.08
N MET A 50 18.26 0.97 11.88
CA MET A 50 17.42 2.08 11.43
C MET A 50 16.13 2.20 12.26
N VAL A 51 15.47 1.07 12.57
CA VAL A 51 14.28 1.03 13.43
C VAL A 51 14.60 1.48 14.85
N LEU A 52 15.74 1.07 15.41
CA LEU A 52 16.21 1.53 16.73
C LEU A 52 16.49 3.03 16.73
N GLN A 53 17.09 3.56 15.67
CA GLN A 53 17.36 4.99 15.54
C GLN A 53 16.06 5.80 15.45
N LEU A 54 15.06 5.35 14.66
CA LEU A 54 13.74 5.99 14.63
C LEU A 54 13.03 5.92 15.99
N THR A 55 13.14 4.79 16.69
CA THR A 55 12.54 4.61 18.03
C THR A 55 13.17 5.55 19.06
N GLN A 56 14.50 5.74 19.03
CA GLN A 56 15.18 6.74 19.87
C GLN A 56 14.81 8.17 19.49
N SER A 57 14.64 8.46 18.20
CA SER A 57 14.21 9.78 17.72
C SER A 57 12.80 10.13 18.23
N ALA A 58 11.90 9.16 18.26
CA ALA A 58 10.54 9.33 18.79
C ALA A 58 10.51 9.51 20.32
N MET A 59 11.42 8.85 21.06
CA MET A 59 11.54 9.03 22.51
C MET A 59 12.18 10.37 22.92
N SER A 60 12.94 11.01 22.02
CA SER A 60 13.64 12.27 22.29
C SER A 60 12.75 13.52 22.19
N ASN A 61 11.52 13.38 21.66
CA ASN A 61 10.57 14.47 21.45
C ASN A 61 9.46 14.53 22.52
N GLN A 62 9.79 14.28 23.80
CA GLN A 62 8.92 14.72 24.90
C GLN A 62 9.17 16.20 25.19
N PRO A 63 8.13 17.06 25.19
CA PRO A 63 8.26 18.44 25.63
C PRO A 63 8.68 18.49 27.10
N ALA A 64 9.85 19.05 27.38
CA ALA A 64 10.24 19.39 28.74
C ALA A 64 9.32 20.50 29.27
N ALA A 65 8.61 20.24 30.36
CA ALA A 65 7.83 21.24 31.08
C ALA A 65 8.78 22.35 31.59
N ALA A 66 8.57 23.58 31.12
CA ALA A 66 9.31 24.74 31.61
C ALA A 66 8.88 25.09 33.04
N PRO A 67 9.80 25.51 33.94
CA PRO A 67 9.45 25.93 35.29
C PRO A 67 8.70 27.26 35.29
N THR A 68 7.52 27.31 35.90
CA THR A 68 6.81 28.55 36.22
C THR A 68 7.51 29.28 37.37
N LEU A 69 8.10 30.45 37.08
CA LEU A 69 8.51 31.44 38.08
C LEU A 69 7.40 32.49 38.26
N PRO A 70 7.21 33.05 39.48
CA PRO A 70 6.15 34.01 39.77
C PRO A 70 6.40 35.38 39.08
N PRO A 71 5.34 36.13 38.75
CA PRO A 71 5.48 37.36 37.99
C PRO A 71 6.03 38.49 38.86
N VAL A 72 7.14 39.10 38.44
CA VAL A 72 7.57 40.42 38.89
C VAL A 72 7.09 41.42 37.86
N ALA A 73 6.26 42.38 38.27
CA ALA A 73 5.74 43.42 37.40
C ALA A 73 6.83 44.43 37.00
N PRO A 74 7.05 44.70 35.70
CA PRO A 74 7.81 45.86 35.25
C PRO A 74 6.85 47.01 34.88
N THR A 75 7.18 48.18 35.38
CA THR A 75 6.54 49.47 35.10
C THR A 75 6.61 49.80 33.60
N VAL A 76 5.45 50.04 32.98
CA VAL A 76 5.33 50.39 31.56
C VAL A 76 5.76 51.84 31.36
N ALA A 77 6.83 52.05 30.59
CA ALA A 77 7.09 53.31 29.90
C ALA A 77 6.48 53.23 28.49
N PRO A 78 5.82 54.28 27.97
CA PRO A 78 5.14 54.23 26.68
C PRO A 78 6.15 54.08 25.52
N GLN A 79 6.14 52.94 24.85
CA GLN A 79 6.83 52.73 23.58
C GLN A 79 6.03 53.37 22.44
N GLN A 80 6.71 54.14 21.58
CA GLN A 80 6.17 54.64 20.32
C GLN A 80 5.74 53.48 19.42
N PRO A 81 4.65 53.61 18.65
CA PRO A 81 4.18 52.56 17.76
C PRO A 81 5.23 52.26 16.69
N GLN A 82 5.77 51.04 16.74
CA GLN A 82 6.57 50.46 15.67
C GLN A 82 5.63 50.15 14.49
N PRO A 83 5.99 50.48 13.24
CA PRO A 83 5.14 50.20 12.10
C PRO A 83 4.92 48.70 11.95
N THR A 84 3.65 48.28 11.98
CA THR A 84 3.19 46.94 11.65
C THR A 84 3.62 46.62 10.22
N VAL A 85 4.60 45.74 10.04
CA VAL A 85 4.89 45.14 8.74
C VAL A 85 3.69 44.24 8.42
N ALA A 86 2.91 44.63 7.40
CA ALA A 86 1.83 43.78 6.91
C ALA A 86 2.39 42.41 6.51
N PRO A 87 1.68 41.30 6.78
CA PRO A 87 2.10 40.00 6.30
C PRO A 87 2.26 40.06 4.78
N VAL A 88 3.45 39.68 4.30
CA VAL A 88 3.69 39.49 2.87
C VAL A 88 2.82 38.29 2.47
N ASN A 89 1.77 38.53 1.71
CA ASN A 89 1.02 37.45 1.06
C ASN A 89 1.97 36.82 0.03
N THR A 90 2.60 35.70 0.38
CA THR A 90 3.27 34.84 -0.60
C THR A 90 2.18 34.24 -1.49
N VAL A 91 2.04 34.80 -2.70
CA VAL A 91 1.15 34.25 -3.72
C VAL A 91 1.86 33.02 -4.29
N SER A 92 1.30 31.83 -4.10
CA SER A 92 1.82 30.61 -4.73
C SER A 92 1.89 30.82 -6.25
N THR A 93 3.02 30.42 -6.83
CA THR A 93 3.25 30.48 -8.28
C THR A 93 2.72 29.26 -9.01
N MET A 94 2.12 28.31 -8.27
CA MET A 94 1.56 27.09 -8.83
C MET A 94 0.26 27.41 -9.59
N PRO A 95 0.03 26.78 -10.76
CA PRO A 95 -1.28 26.83 -11.40
C PRO A 95 -2.36 26.26 -10.46
N ASP A 96 -3.64 26.54 -10.74
CA ASP A 96 -4.74 25.94 -9.98
C ASP A 96 -4.68 24.40 -10.04
N PHE A 97 -5.32 23.75 -9.06
CA PHE A 97 -5.24 22.30 -8.90
C PHE A 97 -5.66 21.52 -10.15
N ASP A 98 -6.75 21.90 -10.82
CA ASP A 98 -7.25 21.16 -11.99
C ASP A 98 -6.25 21.24 -13.14
N THR A 99 -5.68 22.43 -13.37
CA THR A 99 -4.62 22.64 -14.37
C THR A 99 -3.35 21.87 -14.01
N TRP A 100 -2.91 21.94 -12.74
CA TRP A 100 -1.73 21.22 -12.27
C TRP A 100 -1.88 19.71 -12.40
N MET A 101 -3.04 19.17 -11.99
CA MET A 101 -3.35 17.74 -12.00
C MET A 101 -3.21 17.14 -13.40
N LYS A 102 -3.61 17.87 -14.45
CA LYS A 102 -3.45 17.41 -15.85
C LYS A 102 -1.99 17.25 -16.30
N SER A 103 -1.07 17.93 -15.62
CA SER A 103 0.38 17.84 -15.87
C SER A 103 1.12 16.97 -14.85
N ALA A 104 0.41 16.39 -13.88
CA ALA A 104 1.02 15.60 -12.81
C ALA A 104 1.78 14.40 -13.38
N SER A 105 2.95 14.12 -12.81
CA SER A 105 3.76 12.96 -13.14
C SER A 105 3.30 11.76 -12.34
N ILE A 106 2.65 10.79 -13.00
CA ILE A 106 2.09 9.59 -12.38
C ILE A 106 2.87 8.35 -12.83
N LEU A 107 3.31 7.52 -11.89
CA LEU A 107 3.94 6.22 -12.13
C LEU A 107 3.01 5.10 -11.69
N VAL A 108 2.85 4.08 -12.53
CA VAL A 108 1.95 2.95 -12.27
C VAL A 108 2.70 1.63 -12.39
N PHE A 109 2.54 0.80 -11.37
CA PHE A 109 2.81 -0.63 -11.38
C PHE A 109 1.53 -1.35 -10.98
N GLU A 110 1.15 -2.37 -11.76
CA GLU A 110 -0.05 -3.18 -11.51
C GLU A 110 0.24 -4.60 -11.98
N ASP A 111 0.44 -5.51 -11.05
CA ASP A 111 0.94 -6.87 -11.36
C ASP A 111 -0.11 -7.74 -12.07
N ILE A 112 -1.40 -7.40 -11.98
CA ILE A 112 -2.49 -8.05 -12.73
C ILE A 112 -2.28 -7.94 -14.25
N ALA A 113 -1.38 -7.07 -14.70
CA ALA A 113 -0.94 -7.02 -16.09
C ALA A 113 -0.37 -8.35 -16.62
N ALA A 114 0.10 -9.24 -15.73
CA ALA A 114 0.52 -10.58 -16.11
C ALA A 114 -0.64 -11.54 -16.43
N ASP A 115 -1.89 -11.17 -16.08
CA ASP A 115 -3.09 -11.94 -16.42
C ASP A 115 -3.89 -11.27 -17.55
N PHE A 116 -3.85 -11.89 -18.73
CA PHE A 116 -4.52 -11.38 -19.93
C PHE A 116 -6.04 -11.61 -19.96
N ASN A 117 -6.63 -12.27 -18.96
CA ASN A 117 -8.06 -12.58 -18.92
C ASN A 117 -8.90 -11.53 -18.18
N VAL A 118 -8.24 -10.56 -17.54
CA VAL A 118 -8.90 -9.52 -16.75
C VAL A 118 -8.48 -8.13 -17.23
N TYR A 119 -9.34 -7.15 -16.95
CA TYR A 119 -9.06 -5.76 -17.27
C TYR A 119 -8.29 -5.09 -16.15
N ARG A 120 -7.23 -4.38 -16.51
CA ARG A 120 -6.45 -3.55 -15.60
C ARG A 120 -7.21 -2.31 -15.14
N TYR A 121 -7.62 -2.26 -13.88
CA TYR A 121 -8.53 -1.22 -13.38
C TYR A 121 -7.83 0.13 -13.19
N VAL A 122 -6.56 0.14 -12.78
CA VAL A 122 -5.80 1.37 -12.53
C VAL A 122 -5.60 2.20 -13.83
N PRO A 123 -5.07 1.64 -14.94
CA PRO A 123 -4.98 2.32 -16.23
C PRO A 123 -6.32 2.84 -16.74
N ILE A 124 -7.41 2.08 -16.56
CA ILE A 124 -8.76 2.50 -16.96
C ILE A 124 -9.19 3.73 -16.17
N ALA A 125 -8.95 3.75 -14.84
CA ALA A 125 -9.27 4.89 -13.99
C ALA A 125 -8.50 6.15 -14.41
N ILE A 126 -7.17 6.06 -14.55
CA ILE A 126 -6.30 7.19 -14.92
C ILE A 126 -6.66 7.72 -16.31
N SER A 127 -6.84 6.83 -17.29
CA SER A 127 -7.22 7.20 -18.65
C SER A 127 -8.61 7.84 -18.69
N GLY A 128 -9.56 7.33 -17.90
CA GLY A 128 -10.90 7.91 -17.75
C GLY A 128 -10.88 9.32 -17.13
N MET A 129 -9.87 9.65 -16.32
CA MET A 129 -9.65 11.00 -15.81
C MET A 129 -8.91 11.90 -16.81
N GLY A 130 -8.45 11.38 -17.95
CA GLY A 130 -7.66 12.10 -18.95
C GLY A 130 -6.33 12.60 -18.39
N LEU A 131 -5.65 11.77 -17.61
CA LEU A 131 -4.33 12.04 -17.03
C LEU A 131 -3.24 11.27 -17.78
N ASN A 132 -2.05 11.84 -17.84
CA ASN A 132 -0.87 11.16 -18.38
C ASN A 132 -0.18 10.35 -17.28
N TYR A 133 0.37 9.20 -17.64
CA TYR A 133 1.07 8.31 -16.72
C TYR A 133 2.13 7.48 -17.43
N VAL A 134 3.13 7.05 -16.66
CA VAL A 134 4.09 6.02 -17.06
C VAL A 134 3.61 4.69 -16.50
N ASP A 135 3.28 3.78 -17.41
CA ASP A 135 2.80 2.44 -17.08
C ASP A 135 3.93 1.42 -17.20
N GLU A 136 4.34 0.87 -16.06
CA GLU A 136 5.35 -0.19 -16.00
C GLU A 136 4.74 -1.59 -15.93
N ALA A 137 3.41 -1.72 -16.00
CA ALA A 137 2.71 -3.01 -15.94
C ALA A 137 3.22 -3.88 -14.77
N ASP A 138 3.67 -5.11 -15.05
CA ASP A 138 4.28 -6.05 -14.11
C ASP A 138 5.84 -6.05 -14.15
N TYR A 139 6.46 -5.12 -14.88
CA TYR A 139 7.92 -5.08 -15.07
C TYR A 139 8.65 -4.48 -13.86
N LEU A 140 8.85 -5.28 -12.80
CA LEU A 140 9.54 -4.89 -11.56
C LEU A 140 10.87 -4.16 -11.79
N GLY A 141 11.69 -4.63 -12.75
CA GLY A 141 12.98 -3.99 -13.06
C GLY A 141 12.84 -2.57 -13.60
N ARG A 142 11.82 -2.30 -14.43
CA ARG A 142 11.57 -0.95 -14.95
C ARG A 142 10.95 -0.06 -13.87
N PHE A 143 9.99 -0.60 -13.12
CA PHE A 143 9.40 0.09 -11.98
C PHE A 143 10.47 0.53 -10.96
N LYS A 144 11.41 -0.37 -10.62
CA LYS A 144 12.57 -0.05 -9.79
C LYS A 144 13.40 1.11 -10.36
N ASN A 145 13.70 1.08 -11.66
CA ASN A 145 14.45 2.17 -12.30
C ASN A 145 13.70 3.50 -12.20
N GLN A 146 12.38 3.52 -12.38
CA GLN A 146 11.58 4.73 -12.23
C GLN A 146 11.60 5.28 -10.81
N LEU A 147 11.49 4.41 -9.79
CA LEU A 147 11.56 4.79 -8.38
C LEU A 147 12.95 5.37 -8.02
N LEU A 148 14.02 4.75 -8.51
CA LEU A 148 15.40 5.19 -8.26
C LEU A 148 15.78 6.45 -9.03
N SER A 149 15.17 6.70 -10.20
CA SER A 149 15.39 7.92 -10.98
C SER A 149 14.83 9.19 -10.32
N ASN A 150 13.96 9.02 -9.32
CA ASN A 150 13.20 10.10 -8.68
C ASN A 150 12.32 10.89 -9.66
N GLY A 151 11.73 10.22 -10.65
CA GLY A 151 10.74 10.79 -11.56
C GLY A 151 11.28 11.79 -12.59
N PRO A 152 10.40 12.39 -13.41
CA PRO A 152 10.80 13.28 -14.49
C PRO A 152 11.68 14.44 -14.01
N GLY A 153 12.88 14.57 -14.57
CA GLY A 153 13.84 15.62 -14.20
C GLY A 153 14.36 15.55 -12.76
N GLY A 154 14.17 14.42 -12.07
CA GLY A 154 14.59 14.21 -10.68
C GLY A 154 13.75 14.95 -9.63
N GLN A 155 12.58 15.46 -10.00
CA GLN A 155 11.71 16.30 -9.13
C GLN A 155 10.80 15.49 -8.19
N GLY A 156 10.88 14.16 -8.23
CA GLY A 156 9.94 13.25 -7.60
C GLY A 156 8.73 12.99 -8.49
N TRP A 157 8.07 11.86 -8.27
CA TRP A 157 6.76 11.59 -8.84
C TRP A 157 5.70 12.36 -8.04
N ASP A 158 4.64 12.83 -8.71
CA ASP A 158 3.51 13.44 -8.00
C ASP A 158 2.64 12.37 -7.37
N LEU A 159 2.45 11.25 -8.08
CA LEU A 159 1.78 10.07 -7.59
C LEU A 159 2.49 8.80 -8.07
N ILE A 160 2.69 7.86 -7.16
CA ILE A 160 3.13 6.49 -7.45
C ILE A 160 2.00 5.56 -7.05
N ILE A 161 1.56 4.69 -7.97
CA ILE A 161 0.58 3.65 -7.71
C ILE A 161 1.28 2.30 -7.81
N ALA A 162 1.25 1.52 -6.74
CA ALA A 162 1.72 0.15 -6.73
C ALA A 162 0.54 -0.75 -6.36
N ALA A 163 -0.01 -1.44 -7.35
CA ALA A 163 -1.12 -2.35 -7.17
C ALA A 163 -0.69 -3.81 -7.32
N LYS A 164 -0.66 -4.53 -6.20
CA LYS A 164 -0.28 -5.94 -6.15
C LYS A 164 -1.52 -6.77 -5.84
N GLU A 165 -1.99 -7.49 -6.85
CA GLU A 165 -3.21 -8.29 -6.86
C GLU A 165 -2.96 -9.74 -7.25
N ILE A 166 -2.09 -9.98 -8.24
CA ILE A 166 -1.59 -11.32 -8.46
C ILE A 166 -0.74 -11.64 -7.24
N ARG A 167 -0.85 -12.87 -6.74
CA ARG A 167 -0.11 -13.33 -5.56
C ARG A 167 1.39 -13.55 -5.88
N SER A 168 1.97 -12.61 -6.63
CA SER A 168 3.35 -12.49 -7.08
C SER A 168 4.15 -11.60 -6.14
N ASP A 169 5.47 -11.75 -6.14
CA ASP A 169 6.33 -11.12 -5.14
C ASP A 169 6.74 -9.69 -5.54
N LEU A 170 5.99 -8.67 -5.10
CA LEU A 170 6.58 -7.35 -4.89
C LEU A 170 7.58 -7.46 -3.74
N GLN A 171 8.87 -7.39 -4.07
CA GLN A 171 9.94 -7.66 -3.09
C GLN A 171 10.04 -6.56 -2.04
N GLY A 172 10.53 -6.92 -0.84
CA GLY A 172 10.55 -6.00 0.30
C GLY A 172 11.25 -4.65 0.06
N GLU A 173 12.23 -4.59 -0.85
CA GLU A 173 12.93 -3.35 -1.21
C GLU A 173 12.04 -2.28 -1.84
N PHE A 174 10.97 -2.65 -2.53
CA PHE A 174 10.06 -1.68 -3.13
C PHE A 174 9.36 -0.84 -2.06
N TYR A 175 9.01 -1.43 -0.90
CA TYR A 175 8.43 -0.66 0.20
C TYR A 175 9.40 0.39 0.78
N VAL A 176 10.71 0.13 0.73
CA VAL A 176 11.73 1.12 1.11
C VAL A 176 11.71 2.28 0.12
N TYR A 177 11.73 1.99 -1.19
CA TYR A 177 11.70 3.02 -2.23
C TYR A 177 10.42 3.86 -2.19
N LEU A 178 9.26 3.24 -1.94
CA LEU A 178 7.98 3.93 -1.77
C LEU A 178 7.99 4.82 -0.51
N ASN A 179 8.51 4.32 0.61
CA ASN A 179 8.65 5.11 1.83
C ASN A 179 9.60 6.30 1.63
N ASP A 180 10.69 6.11 0.89
CA ASP A 180 11.63 7.18 0.56
C ASP A 180 10.98 8.23 -0.34
N ALA A 181 10.17 7.83 -1.32
CA ALA A 181 9.42 8.74 -2.18
C ALA A 181 8.40 9.57 -1.36
N LEU A 182 7.65 8.94 -0.45
CA LEU A 182 6.76 9.65 0.49
C LEU A 182 7.53 10.65 1.35
N GLY A 183 8.71 10.27 1.84
CA GLY A 183 9.61 11.12 2.63
C GLY A 183 10.12 12.34 1.87
N ARG A 184 10.30 12.22 0.54
CA ARG A 184 10.65 13.32 -0.37
C ARG A 184 9.45 14.15 -0.84
N GLY A 185 8.24 13.80 -0.40
CA GLY A 185 7.04 14.57 -0.67
C GLY A 185 6.09 14.00 -1.72
N SER A 186 6.46 12.93 -2.44
CA SER A 186 5.57 12.26 -3.38
C SER A 186 4.31 11.74 -2.68
N SER A 187 3.23 11.52 -3.44
CA SER A 187 2.09 10.72 -2.96
C SER A 187 2.20 9.26 -3.44
N VAL A 188 1.63 8.34 -2.67
CA VAL A 188 1.61 6.91 -2.95
C VAL A 188 0.21 6.35 -2.74
N ILE A 189 -0.25 5.48 -3.66
CA ILE A 189 -1.35 4.55 -3.40
C ILE A 189 -0.77 3.13 -3.49
N LEU A 190 -0.97 2.35 -2.43
CA LEU A 190 -0.51 0.96 -2.33
C LEU A 190 -1.72 0.04 -2.19
N GLU A 191 -1.83 -0.94 -3.07
CA GLU A 191 -2.64 -2.13 -2.85
C GLU A 191 -1.72 -3.30 -2.51
N GLU A 192 -1.88 -3.83 -1.30
CA GLU A 192 -1.08 -4.92 -0.75
C GLU A 192 -1.96 -5.86 0.05
N TRP A 193 -2.27 -7.03 -0.52
CA TRP A 193 -3.13 -8.02 0.13
C TRP A 193 -2.41 -8.83 1.22
N ASP A 194 -1.08 -8.95 1.18
CA ASP A 194 -0.29 -9.92 1.96
C ASP A 194 0.47 -9.25 3.13
N MET A 195 -0.24 -8.44 3.91
CA MET A 195 0.29 -7.78 5.11
C MET A 195 0.65 -8.76 6.24
N ASP A 196 -0.01 -9.91 6.37
CA ASP A 196 0.27 -10.89 7.42
C ASP A 196 1.67 -11.50 7.26
N ARG A 197 2.12 -11.73 6.02
CA ARG A 197 3.47 -12.23 5.71
C ARG A 197 4.52 -11.13 5.65
N LEU A 198 4.13 -9.91 5.24
CA LEU A 198 5.07 -8.81 4.97
C LEU A 198 5.14 -7.77 6.08
N GLY A 199 4.16 -7.71 6.97
CA GLY A 199 3.94 -6.63 7.94
C GLY A 199 5.05 -6.46 8.97
N ASN A 200 5.78 -7.52 9.30
CA ASN A 200 6.98 -7.46 10.16
C ASN A 200 8.28 -7.18 9.39
N GLY A 201 8.22 -7.12 8.05
CA GLY A 201 9.34 -6.85 7.16
C GLY A 201 9.41 -5.37 6.78
N LYS A 202 9.90 -5.11 5.56
CA LYS A 202 10.09 -3.73 5.04
C LYS A 202 8.78 -2.98 4.81
N LEU A 203 7.64 -3.67 4.72
CA LEU A 203 6.32 -3.02 4.68
C LEU A 203 6.02 -2.22 5.97
N SER A 204 6.59 -2.63 7.11
CA SER A 204 6.44 -1.93 8.40
C SER A 204 6.88 -0.46 8.35
N LEU A 205 7.78 -0.10 7.44
CA LEU A 205 8.19 1.29 7.22
C LEU A 205 7.02 2.16 6.76
N LEU A 206 6.19 1.63 5.87
CA LEU A 206 5.00 2.30 5.35
C LEU A 206 3.85 2.24 6.35
N THR A 207 3.56 1.07 6.92
CA THR A 207 2.42 0.91 7.85
C THR A 207 2.66 1.64 9.16
N GLY A 208 3.90 1.63 9.67
CA GLY A 208 4.32 2.41 10.83
C GLY A 208 4.26 3.92 10.60
N ARG A 209 4.69 4.40 9.41
CA ARG A 209 4.50 5.80 9.00
C ARG A 209 3.03 6.18 8.88
N CYS A 210 2.21 5.25 8.40
CA CYS A 210 0.78 5.45 8.23
C CYS A 210 0.04 5.44 9.58
N GLY A 211 0.51 4.68 10.57
CA GLY A 211 -0.17 4.51 11.86
C GLY A 211 -1.22 3.39 11.82
N ILE A 212 -0.96 2.32 11.08
CA ILE A 212 -1.84 1.15 10.99
C ILE A 212 -1.07 -0.13 11.28
N ASP A 213 -1.76 -1.10 11.87
CA ASP A 213 -1.22 -2.43 12.15
C ASP A 213 -2.01 -3.51 11.42
N PHE A 214 -1.32 -4.59 11.06
CA PHE A 214 -1.97 -5.85 10.74
C PHE A 214 -2.83 -6.30 11.93
N SER A 215 -4.06 -6.76 11.65
CA SER A 215 -4.99 -7.26 12.66
C SER A 215 -5.32 -8.73 12.46
N ARG A 216 -5.77 -9.13 11.26
CA ARG A 216 -6.19 -10.51 10.98
C ARG A 216 -6.24 -10.76 9.46
N ASN A 217 -5.89 -11.97 9.04
CA ASN A 217 -6.10 -12.43 7.67
C ASN A 217 -7.61 -12.53 7.34
N TRP A 218 -7.97 -12.14 6.11
CA TRP A 218 -9.30 -12.24 5.53
C TRP A 218 -9.38 -13.42 4.54
N THR A 219 -9.50 -14.62 5.08
CA THR A 219 -9.71 -15.88 4.34
C THR A 219 -11.09 -16.49 4.57
N ASP A 220 -11.44 -17.51 3.79
CA ASP A 220 -12.55 -18.46 4.03
C ASP A 220 -13.93 -17.83 4.22
N THR A 221 -14.25 -16.83 3.40
CA THR A 221 -15.50 -16.07 3.50
C THR A 221 -16.46 -16.38 2.34
N ASP A 222 -17.75 -16.45 2.66
CA ASP A 222 -18.82 -16.46 1.65
C ASP A 222 -18.85 -15.09 0.95
N ILE A 223 -19.42 -15.01 -0.26
CA ILE A 223 -19.55 -13.77 -1.03
C ILE A 223 -20.21 -12.65 -0.20
N ASN A 224 -21.09 -12.99 0.74
CA ASN A 224 -21.76 -12.04 1.62
C ASN A 224 -20.80 -11.38 2.64
N ASP A 225 -19.73 -12.08 3.02
CA ASP A 225 -18.70 -11.61 3.94
C ASP A 225 -17.59 -10.82 3.21
N THR A 226 -17.78 -10.57 1.91
CA THR A 226 -16.86 -9.78 1.05
C THR A 226 -17.37 -8.39 0.72
N VAL A 227 -18.50 -7.97 1.30
CA VAL A 227 -19.02 -6.61 1.13
C VAL A 227 -18.16 -5.64 1.95
N ILE A 228 -17.67 -4.58 1.30
CA ILE A 228 -16.91 -3.52 1.95
C ILE A 228 -17.77 -2.26 2.01
N TYR A 229 -17.77 -1.63 3.19
CA TYR A 229 -18.48 -0.41 3.47
C TYR A 229 -17.51 0.77 3.52
N ALA A 230 -17.92 1.89 2.93
CA ALA A 230 -17.26 3.15 3.21
C ALA A 230 -17.43 3.47 4.69
N VAL A 231 -16.34 3.79 5.38
CA VAL A 231 -16.40 4.28 6.75
C VAL A 231 -17.02 5.67 6.70
N ASN A 232 -18.03 5.91 7.54
CA ASN A 232 -18.77 7.17 7.55
C ASN A 232 -17.82 8.36 7.75
N GLY A 233 -17.85 9.33 6.84
CA GLY A 233 -16.97 10.49 6.87
C GLY A 233 -17.11 11.35 5.62
N THR A 234 -16.38 12.46 5.59
CA THR A 234 -16.37 13.45 4.49
C THR A 234 -15.07 13.39 3.69
N HIS A 235 -14.37 12.26 3.71
CA HIS A 235 -13.07 12.13 3.09
C HIS A 235 -13.20 12.18 1.55
N ARG A 236 -12.32 12.93 0.87
CA ARG A 236 -12.35 13.11 -0.59
C ARG A 236 -12.38 11.78 -1.37
N ALA A 237 -11.68 10.77 -0.86
CA ALA A 237 -11.70 9.41 -1.42
C ALA A 237 -13.12 8.79 -1.57
N HIS A 238 -14.14 9.30 -0.88
CA HIS A 238 -15.53 8.81 -1.01
C HIS A 238 -16.41 9.67 -1.91
N HIS A 239 -15.98 10.90 -2.22
CA HIS A 239 -16.86 11.95 -2.75
C HIS A 239 -16.31 12.68 -3.98
N GLU A 240 -15.01 12.62 -4.26
CA GLU A 240 -14.39 13.36 -5.36
C GLU A 240 -13.44 12.49 -6.19
N PRO A 241 -13.60 12.44 -7.53
CA PRO A 241 -14.62 13.14 -8.33
C PRO A 241 -15.99 12.43 -8.37
N ASN A 242 -16.08 11.20 -7.85
CA ASN A 242 -17.29 10.38 -7.93
C ASN A 242 -18.00 10.28 -6.59
N GLU A 243 -19.33 10.23 -6.64
CA GLU A 243 -20.22 10.08 -5.48
C GLU A 243 -20.93 8.72 -5.47
N GLY A 244 -21.45 8.33 -4.29
CA GLY A 244 -22.27 7.12 -4.15
C GLY A 244 -21.51 5.82 -4.37
N LEU A 245 -20.22 5.79 -4.02
CA LEU A 245 -19.37 4.61 -4.14
C LEU A 245 -19.87 3.44 -3.28
N SER A 246 -19.74 2.22 -3.80
CA SER A 246 -20.12 1.01 -3.07
C SER A 246 -19.33 -0.20 -3.56
N LEU A 247 -18.76 -0.95 -2.62
CA LEU A 247 -18.02 -2.19 -2.85
C LEU A 247 -18.85 -3.40 -2.38
N SER A 248 -20.02 -3.57 -2.99
CA SER A 248 -20.97 -4.66 -2.70
C SER A 248 -21.22 -5.61 -3.87
N ASN A 249 -20.74 -5.27 -5.07
CA ASN A 249 -20.93 -6.08 -6.28
C ASN A 249 -19.70 -6.97 -6.53
N VAL A 250 -19.66 -8.10 -5.82
CA VAL A 250 -18.52 -9.02 -5.78
C VAL A 250 -18.54 -9.93 -7.01
N THR A 251 -17.41 -10.06 -7.69
CA THR A 251 -17.26 -10.88 -8.92
C THR A 251 -16.98 -12.34 -8.61
N GLY A 252 -16.40 -12.59 -7.44
CA GLY A 252 -15.94 -13.90 -7.03
C GLY A 252 -14.55 -14.28 -7.51
N TYR A 253 -13.82 -13.37 -8.16
CA TYR A 253 -12.54 -13.69 -8.81
C TYR A 253 -11.52 -14.34 -7.86
N TRP A 254 -11.40 -13.81 -6.65
CA TRP A 254 -10.52 -14.31 -5.61
C TRP A 254 -11.22 -15.14 -4.52
N LEU A 255 -12.51 -15.48 -4.68
CA LEU A 255 -13.22 -16.28 -3.68
C LEU A 255 -12.59 -17.67 -3.54
N GLY A 256 -12.54 -18.16 -2.30
CA GLY A 256 -11.86 -19.40 -1.93
C GLY A 256 -10.34 -19.28 -1.80
N TRP A 257 -9.80 -18.06 -1.91
CA TRP A 257 -8.40 -17.74 -1.66
C TRP A 257 -8.31 -16.66 -0.58
N ASP A 258 -7.09 -16.17 -0.35
CA ASP A 258 -6.82 -15.02 0.50
C ASP A 258 -7.39 -13.74 -0.13
N LEU A 259 -8.35 -13.09 0.54
CA LEU A 259 -8.97 -11.84 0.05
C LEU A 259 -8.20 -10.60 0.49
N GLY A 260 -7.12 -10.79 1.26
CA GLY A 260 -6.26 -9.78 1.81
C GLY A 260 -6.28 -9.77 3.32
N ASP A 261 -5.89 -8.63 3.89
CA ASP A 261 -5.74 -8.50 5.32
C ASP A 261 -6.59 -7.40 5.93
N ARG A 262 -7.02 -7.63 7.17
CA ARG A 262 -7.70 -6.63 7.98
C ARG A 262 -6.68 -5.86 8.79
N MET A 263 -6.82 -4.56 8.77
CA MET A 263 -6.01 -3.60 9.50
C MET A 263 -6.76 -3.06 10.72
N ARG A 264 -5.99 -2.50 11.65
CA ARG A 264 -6.49 -1.67 12.74
C ARG A 264 -5.64 -0.41 12.86
N LEU A 265 -6.19 0.62 13.48
CA LEU A 265 -5.43 1.82 13.81
C LEU A 265 -4.46 1.52 14.95
N ALA A 266 -3.20 1.94 14.79
CA ALA A 266 -2.23 1.89 15.87
C ALA A 266 -2.61 2.88 16.99
N PRO A 267 -2.21 2.65 18.26
CA PRO A 267 -2.46 3.60 19.34
C PRO A 267 -1.92 5.01 19.03
N GLY A 268 -2.77 6.03 19.11
CA GLY A 268 -2.40 7.42 18.80
C GLY A 268 -2.29 7.74 17.31
N SER A 269 -2.73 6.83 16.43
CA SER A 269 -2.73 7.04 14.98
C SER A 269 -3.59 8.23 14.57
N SER A 270 -3.10 8.98 13.57
CA SER A 270 -3.84 10.00 12.84
C SER A 270 -4.36 9.51 11.49
N ALA A 271 -4.20 8.22 11.17
CA ALA A 271 -4.73 7.66 9.93
C ALA A 271 -6.25 7.75 9.90
N THR A 272 -6.80 8.02 8.72
CA THR A 272 -8.23 8.06 8.47
C THR A 272 -8.66 6.75 7.81
N PRO A 273 -9.44 5.89 8.48
CA PRO A 273 -10.04 4.72 7.85
C PRO A 273 -10.94 5.15 6.68
N LEU A 274 -10.76 4.53 5.52
CA LEU A 274 -11.57 4.77 4.34
C LEU A 274 -12.63 3.68 4.18
N TRP A 275 -12.20 2.43 4.24
CA TRP A 275 -13.06 1.28 3.98
C TRP A 275 -12.93 0.23 5.07
N GLY A 276 -14.04 -0.40 5.42
CA GLY A 276 -14.07 -1.47 6.43
C GLY A 276 -15.14 -2.51 6.15
N LEU A 277 -15.02 -3.66 6.80
CA LEU A 277 -15.98 -4.76 6.65
C LEU A 277 -17.30 -4.52 7.36
N TYR A 278 -17.33 -3.51 8.24
CA TYR A 278 -18.51 -3.08 8.96
C TYR A 278 -18.64 -1.57 8.82
N GLY A 279 -19.83 -1.06 8.48
CA GLY A 279 -20.04 0.39 8.33
C GLY A 279 -19.77 1.21 9.61
N THR A 280 -19.69 0.54 10.76
CA THR A 280 -19.34 1.13 12.06
C THR A 280 -17.88 0.95 12.46
N SER A 281 -17.05 0.30 11.62
CA SER A 281 -15.64 0.08 11.91
C SER A 281 -14.84 1.37 11.77
N THR A 282 -14.57 2.02 12.89
CA THR A 282 -13.78 3.26 12.93
C THR A 282 -12.33 3.03 13.37
N SER A 283 -11.96 1.81 13.75
CA SER A 283 -10.59 1.53 14.24
C SER A 283 -10.09 0.09 14.04
N ASN A 284 -10.95 -0.86 13.67
CA ASN A 284 -10.62 -2.27 13.45
C ASN A 284 -11.37 -2.80 12.22
N ASP A 285 -10.96 -3.95 11.67
CA ASP A 285 -11.55 -4.52 10.44
C ASP A 285 -11.58 -3.51 9.27
N ILE A 286 -10.53 -2.67 9.22
CA ILE A 286 -10.30 -1.69 8.17
C ILE A 286 -9.58 -2.40 7.02
N VAL A 287 -9.94 -2.11 5.78
CA VAL A 287 -9.32 -2.69 4.58
C VAL A 287 -8.74 -1.62 3.65
N ALA A 288 -8.91 -0.34 4.01
CA ALA A 288 -8.14 0.75 3.43
C ALA A 288 -8.10 1.98 4.35
N ALA A 289 -6.99 2.71 4.32
CA ALA A 289 -6.78 3.91 5.12
C ALA A 289 -6.00 4.99 4.34
N SER A 290 -6.28 6.26 4.66
CA SER A 290 -5.53 7.44 4.23
C SER A 290 -4.65 7.93 5.37
N CYS A 291 -3.43 8.37 5.07
CA CYS A 291 -2.45 8.83 6.06
C CYS A 291 -1.38 9.71 5.39
N VAL A 292 -0.45 10.24 6.20
CA VAL A 292 0.58 11.18 5.75
C VAL A 292 -0.04 12.41 5.07
N ASP A 293 -0.97 13.05 5.78
CA ASP A 293 -1.74 14.21 5.30
C ASP A 293 -2.40 13.94 3.93
N ASP A 294 -3.05 12.78 3.80
CA ASP A 294 -3.70 12.25 2.59
C ASP A 294 -2.78 11.93 1.40
N ARG A 295 -1.45 12.01 1.55
CA ARG A 295 -0.50 11.64 0.49
C ARG A 295 -0.28 10.13 0.38
N PHE A 296 -0.67 9.35 1.39
CA PHE A 296 -0.54 7.91 1.35
C PHE A 296 -1.91 7.24 1.54
N ILE A 297 -2.33 6.44 0.56
CA ILE A 297 -3.44 5.50 0.72
C ILE A 297 -2.89 4.09 0.64
N ILE A 298 -3.30 3.25 1.58
CA ILE A 298 -3.07 1.80 1.53
C ILE A 298 -4.39 1.07 1.57
N GLN A 299 -4.56 0.10 0.68
CA GLN A 299 -5.66 -0.84 0.66
C GLN A 299 -5.14 -2.28 0.67
N THR A 300 -5.89 -3.17 1.28
CA THR A 300 -5.51 -4.58 1.44
C THR A 300 -6.46 -5.55 0.76
N TYR A 301 -7.64 -5.09 0.35
CA TYR A 301 -8.53 -5.91 -0.45
C TYR A 301 -8.07 -5.93 -1.91
N ALA A 302 -8.12 -7.11 -2.53
CA ALA A 302 -7.82 -7.23 -3.95
C ALA A 302 -8.99 -6.68 -4.79
N THR A 303 -8.74 -5.63 -5.58
CA THR A 303 -9.80 -4.91 -6.29
C THR A 303 -10.51 -5.76 -7.33
N HIS A 304 -9.86 -6.75 -7.92
CA HIS A 304 -10.48 -7.72 -8.84
C HIS A 304 -11.55 -8.62 -8.19
N SER A 305 -11.70 -8.58 -6.85
CA SER A 305 -12.84 -9.17 -6.15
C SER A 305 -14.17 -8.45 -6.45
N TYR A 306 -14.13 -7.25 -7.03
CA TYR A 306 -15.31 -6.42 -7.30
C TYR A 306 -15.45 -6.06 -8.77
N ALA A 307 -16.68 -5.76 -9.17
CA ALA A 307 -16.98 -5.39 -10.55
C ALA A 307 -16.25 -4.09 -10.93
N GLN A 308 -15.66 -4.06 -12.13
CA GLN A 308 -14.97 -2.89 -12.68
C GLN A 308 -15.76 -1.58 -12.51
N SER A 309 -17.08 -1.60 -12.73
CA SER A 309 -17.94 -0.42 -12.61
C SER A 309 -18.05 0.14 -11.18
N ARG A 310 -17.62 -0.61 -10.18
CA ARG A 310 -17.54 -0.18 -8.78
C ARG A 310 -16.14 0.27 -8.40
N VAL A 311 -15.11 -0.44 -8.85
CA VAL A 311 -13.72 -0.15 -8.47
C VAL A 311 -13.14 1.03 -9.22
N VAL A 312 -13.39 1.15 -10.53
CA VAL A 312 -12.83 2.25 -11.33
C VAL A 312 -13.13 3.63 -10.71
N PRO A 313 -14.37 3.93 -10.28
CA PRO A 313 -14.66 5.17 -9.56
C PRO A 313 -13.90 5.33 -8.22
N VAL A 314 -13.67 4.24 -7.48
CA VAL A 314 -12.88 4.26 -6.23
C VAL A 314 -11.43 4.66 -6.54
N TRP A 315 -10.82 4.04 -7.54
CA TRP A 315 -9.47 4.39 -7.98
C TRP A 315 -9.36 5.85 -8.42
N GLN A 316 -10.34 6.34 -9.18
CA GLN A 316 -10.39 7.75 -9.58
C GLN A 316 -10.41 8.69 -8.36
N ASN A 317 -11.17 8.33 -7.32
CA ASN A 317 -11.22 9.12 -6.11
C ASN A 317 -9.92 9.06 -5.29
N TYR A 318 -9.27 7.90 -5.22
CA TYR A 318 -7.96 7.78 -4.60
C TYR A 318 -6.91 8.63 -5.32
N ILE A 319 -6.87 8.54 -6.64
CA ILE A 319 -5.94 9.31 -7.49
C ILE A 319 -6.16 10.81 -7.28
N TYR A 320 -7.41 11.27 -7.35
CA TYR A 320 -7.74 12.68 -7.13
C TYR A 320 -7.34 13.14 -5.72
N SER A 321 -7.71 12.38 -4.68
CA SER A 321 -7.44 12.73 -3.29
C SER A 321 -5.95 12.85 -3.00
N THR A 322 -5.16 11.88 -3.48
CA THR A 322 -3.70 11.85 -3.24
C THR A 322 -2.92 12.87 -4.07
N LEU A 323 -3.38 13.15 -5.30
CA LEU A 323 -2.85 14.27 -6.10
C LEU A 323 -3.19 15.62 -5.46
N ARG A 324 -4.39 15.78 -4.90
CA ARG A 324 -4.75 16.99 -4.16
C ARG A 324 -3.87 17.20 -2.94
N ALA A 325 -3.61 16.13 -2.19
CA ALA A 325 -2.69 16.17 -1.06
C ALA A 325 -1.26 16.55 -1.47
N ARG A 326 -0.77 16.02 -2.61
CA ARG A 326 0.54 16.40 -3.18
C ARG A 326 0.58 17.88 -3.55
N TYR A 327 -0.46 18.37 -4.23
CA TYR A 327 -0.58 19.77 -4.63
C TYR A 327 -0.53 20.70 -3.40
N ASP A 328 -1.36 20.42 -2.39
CA ASP A 328 -1.43 21.22 -1.17
C ASP A 328 -0.07 21.20 -0.43
N TYR A 329 0.61 20.05 -0.39
CA TYR A 329 1.95 19.90 0.18
C TYR A 329 3.00 20.74 -0.56
N LEU A 330 3.00 20.73 -1.90
CA LEU A 330 3.91 21.52 -2.71
C LEU A 330 3.63 23.03 -2.59
N ALA A 331 2.35 23.42 -2.52
CA ALA A 331 1.94 24.81 -2.39
C ALA A 331 2.37 25.39 -1.03
N ALA A 332 2.34 24.58 0.03
CA ALA A 332 2.81 24.99 1.36
C ALA A 332 4.34 25.17 1.48
N GLN A 333 5.12 24.77 0.47
CA GLN A 333 6.57 24.93 0.44
C GLN A 333 7.04 26.18 -0.31
N GLN A 334 6.12 26.92 -0.93
CA GLN A 334 6.40 28.16 -1.67
C GLN A 334 6.18 29.39 -0.78
#